data_AF-A0A939KJI0-F1
#
_entry.id   AF-A0A939KJI0-F1
#
_cell.length_a   1.000
_cell.length_b   1.000
_cell.length_c   1.000
_cell.angle_alpha   90.00
_cell.angle_beta   90.00
_cell.angle_gamma   90.00
#
_symmetry.space_group_name_H-M   'P 1'
#
loop_
_entity.id
_entity.type
_entity.pdbx_description
1 polymer ?
#
loop_
_entity_poly.entity_id
_entity_poly.type
_entity_poly.pdbx_seq_one_letter_code
_entity_poly.pdbx_strand_id
1 'polypeptide(L)'
;MQESARQTLSDRGDDMHRKGFTRAASISLRLVQDEIDAFKEQMKGPGLSKAEQALYAHLDELKSKIEADFDRYWRGSGVDWRPPKPVAKGIVRQAGESQP
;
A
#
# COMPACT_ATOMS: atom_id res chain seq x y z
N MET A 1 -12.50 36.43 -22.44
CA MET A 1 -12.43 35.05 -22.97
C MET A 1 -11.05 34.40 -22.76
N GLN A 2 -9.93 35.13 -22.89
CA GLN A 2 -8.58 34.54 -22.76
C GLN A 2 -8.23 34.11 -21.31
N GLU A 3 -8.70 34.85 -20.30
CA GLU A 3 -8.48 34.52 -18.89
C GLU A 3 -9.21 33.23 -18.47
N SER A 4 -10.47 33.05 -18.86
CA SER A 4 -11.22 31.82 -18.54
C SER A 4 -10.57 30.57 -19.13
N ALA A 5 -10.04 30.63 -20.36
CA ALA A 5 -9.34 29.51 -20.98
C ALA A 5 -8.01 29.17 -20.27
N ARG A 6 -7.28 30.18 -19.78
CA ARG A 6 -6.07 29.99 -18.96
C ARG A 6 -6.39 29.39 -17.59
N GLN A 7 -7.50 29.82 -16.97
CA GLN A 7 -7.95 29.31 -15.69
C GLN A 7 -8.34 27.83 -15.78
N THR A 8 -9.12 27.45 -16.80
CA THR A 8 -9.48 26.05 -17.05
C THR A 8 -8.28 25.15 -17.32
N LEU A 9 -7.24 25.66 -18.01
CA LEU A 9 -6.00 24.91 -18.23
C LEU A 9 -5.17 24.75 -16.95
N SER A 10 -5.14 25.79 -16.10
CA SER A 10 -4.51 25.73 -14.78
C SER A 10 -5.21 24.72 -13.88
N ASP A 11 -6.55 24.83 -13.76
CA ASP A 11 -7.38 23.92 -12.95
C ASP A 11 -7.21 22.46 -13.40
N ARG A 12 -7.11 22.24 -14.72
CA ARG A 12 -6.84 20.91 -15.30
C ARG A 12 -5.43 20.40 -14.96
N GLY A 13 -4.44 21.29 -14.95
CA GLY A 13 -3.07 20.98 -14.53
C GLY A 13 -3.01 20.58 -13.06
N ASP A 14 -3.67 21.33 -12.19
CA ASP A 14 -3.72 21.07 -10.75
C ASP A 14 -4.47 19.76 -10.44
N ASP A 15 -5.56 19.48 -11.15
CA ASP A 15 -6.29 18.23 -11.00
C ASP A 15 -5.46 17.01 -11.46
N MET A 16 -4.67 17.15 -12.53
CA MET A 16 -3.75 16.11 -13.00
C MET A 16 -2.59 15.88 -12.01
N HIS A 17 -1.99 16.95 -11.47
CA HIS A 17 -0.95 16.83 -10.44
C HIS A 17 -1.48 16.17 -9.16
N ARG A 18 -2.68 16.56 -8.71
CA ARG A 18 -3.35 15.96 -7.56
C ARG A 18 -3.61 14.47 -7.78
N LYS A 19 -4.11 14.08 -8.95
CA LYS A 19 -4.33 12.67 -9.32
C LYS A 19 -3.02 11.88 -9.36
N GLY A 20 -1.96 12.47 -9.95
CA GLY A 20 -0.63 11.87 -10.02
C GLY A 20 -0.02 11.62 -8.64
N PHE A 21 -0.02 12.65 -7.79
CA PHE A 21 0.47 12.57 -6.42
C PHE A 21 -0.30 11.54 -5.59
N THR A 22 -1.63 11.56 -5.69
CA THR A 22 -2.51 10.59 -5.01
C THR A 22 -2.17 9.16 -5.40
N ARG A 23 -1.95 8.91 -6.70
CA ARG A 23 -1.61 7.58 -7.20
C ARG A 23 -0.21 7.14 -6.75
N ALA A 24 0.76 8.04 -6.76
CA ALA A 24 2.11 7.76 -6.26
C ALA A 24 2.11 7.43 -4.76
N ALA A 25 1.40 8.21 -3.94
CA ALA A 25 1.27 7.97 -2.51
C ALA A 25 0.64 6.59 -2.21
N SER A 26 -0.41 6.22 -2.96
CA SER A 26 -1.07 4.91 -2.82
C SER A 26 -0.14 3.74 -3.23
N ILE A 27 0.68 3.91 -4.26
CA ILE A 27 1.68 2.91 -4.68
C ILE A 27 2.76 2.74 -3.61
N SER A 28 3.32 3.85 -3.12
CA SER A 28 4.35 3.81 -2.08
C SER A 28 3.84 3.16 -0.81
N LEU A 29 2.60 3.45 -0.40
CA LEU A 29 1.98 2.81 0.74
C LEU A 29 1.88 1.30 0.59
N ARG A 30 1.43 0.84 -0.59
CA ARG A 30 1.34 -0.59 -0.88
C ARG A 30 2.70 -1.27 -0.75
N LEU A 31 3.77 -0.67 -1.26
CA LEU A 31 5.12 -1.25 -1.18
C LEU A 31 5.56 -1.43 0.28
N VAL A 32 5.32 -0.42 1.13
CA VAL A 32 5.65 -0.50 2.57
C VAL A 32 4.82 -1.57 3.26
N GLN A 33 3.52 -1.66 2.97
CA GLN A 33 2.66 -2.69 3.56
C GLN A 33 3.05 -4.11 3.10
N ASP A 34 3.36 -4.29 1.82
CA ASP A 34 3.81 -5.56 1.25
C ASP A 34 5.16 -5.99 1.88
N GLU A 35 6.08 -5.05 2.14
CA GLU A 35 7.36 -5.32 2.80
C GLU A 35 7.18 -5.70 4.28
N ILE A 36 6.30 -5.00 5.00
CA ILE A 36 5.93 -5.36 6.39
C ILE A 36 5.32 -6.77 6.42
N ASP A 37 4.37 -7.05 5.53
CA ASP A 37 3.71 -8.36 5.48
C ASP A 37 4.72 -9.47 5.12
N ALA A 38 5.61 -9.25 4.17
CA ALA A 38 6.68 -10.19 3.82
C ALA A 38 7.63 -10.45 4.99
N PHE A 39 8.00 -9.42 5.75
CA PHE A 39 8.85 -9.55 6.93
C PHE A 39 8.14 -10.32 8.05
N LYS A 40 6.83 -10.09 8.24
CA LYS A 40 6.00 -10.86 9.17
C LYS A 40 5.87 -12.33 8.75
N GLU A 41 5.74 -12.63 7.46
CA GLU A 41 5.73 -14.03 6.97
C GLU A 41 7.06 -14.73 7.25
N GLN A 42 8.21 -14.05 7.08
CA GLN A 42 9.52 -14.63 7.41
C GLN A 42 9.66 -14.97 8.90
N MET A 43 8.97 -14.21 9.76
CA MET A 43 8.91 -14.44 11.19
C MET A 43 7.94 -15.56 11.61
N LYS A 44 7.13 -16.11 10.70
CA LYS A 44 6.27 -17.26 11.02
C LYS A 44 7.11 -18.55 11.10
N GLY A 45 7.69 -18.78 12.27
CA GLY A 45 8.42 -20.01 12.63
C GLY A 45 7.99 -20.57 13.99
N PRO A 46 8.46 -21.77 14.36
CA PRO A 46 8.13 -22.37 15.65
C PRO A 46 8.70 -21.54 16.80
N GLY A 47 7.81 -20.75 17.43
CA GLY A 47 8.08 -19.99 18.65
C GLY A 47 8.94 -18.75 18.44
N LEU A 48 8.28 -17.62 18.16
CA LEU A 48 8.92 -16.31 18.22
C LEU A 48 9.50 -16.07 19.62
N SER A 49 10.76 -15.65 19.70
CA SER A 49 11.36 -15.12 20.92
C SER A 49 10.60 -13.88 21.40
N LYS A 50 10.75 -13.51 22.67
CA LYS A 50 10.11 -12.32 23.23
C LYS A 50 10.46 -11.04 22.46
N ALA A 51 11.68 -10.94 21.95
CA ALA A 51 12.12 -9.82 21.13
C ALA A 51 11.41 -9.80 19.77
N GLU A 52 11.27 -10.95 19.11
CA GLU A 52 10.59 -11.04 17.83
C GLU A 52 9.08 -10.84 17.96
N GLN A 53 8.46 -11.27 19.07
CA GLN A 53 7.06 -10.96 19.38
C GLN A 53 6.85 -9.45 19.55
N ALA A 54 7.76 -8.76 20.24
CA ALA A 54 7.71 -7.31 20.38
C ALA A 54 7.91 -6.59 19.04
N LEU A 55 8.83 -7.08 18.20
CA LEU A 55 9.04 -6.58 16.85
C LEU A 55 7.79 -6.77 15.98
N TYR A 56 7.17 -7.94 16.04
CA TYR A 56 5.92 -8.24 15.33
C TYR A 56 4.79 -7.28 15.73
N ALA A 57 4.60 -7.06 17.04
CA ALA A 57 3.61 -6.12 17.56
C ALA A 57 3.90 -4.67 17.11
N HIS A 58 5.18 -4.28 17.09
CA HIS A 58 5.57 -2.95 16.64
C HIS A 58 5.31 -2.73 15.14
N LEU A 59 5.48 -3.77 14.32
CA LEU A 59 5.13 -3.72 12.90
C LEU A 59 3.62 -3.58 12.67
N ASP A 60 2.79 -4.25 13.49
CA ASP A 60 1.33 -4.10 13.45
C ASP A 60 0.87 -2.69 13.86
N GLU A 61 1.51 -2.13 14.89
CA GLU A 61 1.28 -0.75 15.30
C GLU A 61 1.68 0.24 14.19
N LEU A 62 2.85 0.03 13.57
CA LEU A 62 3.33 0.87 12.47
C LEU A 62 2.38 0.83 11.28
N LYS A 63 1.91 -0.36 10.89
CA LYS A 63 0.91 -0.54 9.81
C LYS A 63 -0.38 0.22 10.14
N SER A 64 -0.91 0.05 11.35
CA SER A 64 -2.13 0.72 11.80
C SER A 64 -1.99 2.25 11.82
N LYS A 65 -0.82 2.76 12.25
CA LYS A 65 -0.53 4.20 12.27
C LYS A 65 -0.51 4.80 10.87
N ILE A 66 0.18 4.13 9.93
CA ILE A 66 0.24 4.57 8.54
C ILE A 66 -1.17 4.59 7.94
N GLU A 67 -1.96 3.54 8.15
CA GLU A 67 -3.35 3.47 7.67
C GLU A 67 -4.22 4.61 8.24
N ALA A 68 -4.06 4.92 9.53
CA ALA A 68 -4.79 6.02 10.18
C ALA A 68 -4.40 7.40 9.62
N ASP A 69 -3.10 7.63 9.34
CA ASP A 69 -2.61 8.87 8.75
C ASP A 69 -3.15 9.06 7.31
N PHE A 70 -3.20 7.98 6.53
CA PHE A 70 -3.82 7.99 5.20
C PHE A 70 -5.33 8.22 5.29
N ASP A 71 -6.06 7.52 6.17
CA ASP A 71 -7.50 7.77 6.38
C ASP A 71 -7.79 9.20 6.79
N ARG A 72 -6.90 9.83 7.58
CA ARG A 72 -7.04 11.23 7.98
C ARG A 72 -6.83 12.19 6.81
N TYR A 73 -5.77 12.01 6.02
CA TYR A 73 -5.44 12.93 4.93
C TYR A 73 -6.39 12.78 3.74
N TRP A 74 -6.83 11.56 3.44
CA TRP A 74 -7.74 11.29 2.32
C TRP A 74 -9.23 11.44 2.69
N ARG A 75 -9.54 11.73 3.96
CA ARG A 75 -10.92 11.96 4.42
C ARG A 75 -11.61 13.04 3.59
N GLY A 76 -12.78 12.73 3.04
CA GLY A 76 -13.57 13.68 2.26
C GLY A 76 -13.03 13.97 0.85
N SER A 77 -11.91 13.38 0.44
CA SER A 77 -11.36 13.53 -0.92
C SER A 77 -12.10 12.70 -1.99
N GLY A 78 -12.89 11.70 -1.56
CA GLY A 78 -13.52 10.72 -2.47
C GLY A 78 -12.54 9.70 -3.06
N VAL A 79 -11.27 9.76 -2.69
CA VAL A 79 -10.23 8.83 -3.14
C VAL A 79 -10.16 7.65 -2.18
N ASP A 80 -10.31 6.44 -2.72
CA ASP A 80 -9.94 5.22 -2.01
C ASP A 80 -8.43 5.01 -2.13
N TRP A 81 -7.71 5.29 -1.04
CA TRP A 81 -6.26 5.13 -0.96
C TRP A 81 -5.85 3.69 -0.68
N ARG A 82 -6.79 2.84 -0.22
CA ARG A 82 -6.46 1.49 0.22
C ARG A 82 -5.89 0.71 -0.97
N PRO A 83 -4.79 -0.03 -0.77
CA PRO A 83 -4.29 -0.88 -1.82
C PRO A 83 -5.38 -1.87 -2.25
N PRO A 84 -5.53 -2.15 -3.55
CA PRO A 84 -6.43 -3.18 -4.01
C PRO A 84 -6.05 -4.50 -3.35
N LYS A 85 -7.06 -5.26 -2.87
CA LYS A 85 -6.85 -6.56 -2.21
C LYS A 85 -5.85 -7.39 -3.00
N PRO A 86 -4.85 -8.01 -2.34
CA PRO A 86 -3.92 -8.87 -3.04
C PRO A 86 -4.72 -9.96 -3.76
N VAL A 87 -4.60 -10.00 -5.09
CA VAL A 87 -5.02 -11.17 -5.85
C VAL A 87 -4.10 -12.26 -5.36
N ALA A 88 -4.63 -13.21 -4.60
CA ALA A 88 -3.87 -14.37 -4.15
C ALA A 88 -3.23 -15.00 -5.40
N LYS A 89 -1.92 -14.76 -5.59
CA LYS A 89 -1.15 -15.50 -6.56
C LYS A 89 -1.01 -16.88 -5.94
N GLY A 90 -2.02 -17.72 -6.17
CA GLY A 90 -1.97 -19.13 -5.83
C GLY A 90 -0.65 -19.67 -6.35
N ILE A 91 0.15 -20.19 -5.43
CA ILE A 91 1.41 -20.86 -5.75
C ILE A 91 1.02 -21.97 -6.73
N VAL A 92 1.26 -21.74 -8.03
CA VAL A 92 1.20 -22.79 -9.03
C VAL A 92 2.32 -23.74 -8.66
N ARG A 93 1.99 -24.79 -7.91
CA ARG A 93 2.89 -25.94 -7.74
C ARG A 93 3.14 -26.46 -9.15
N GLN A 94 4.34 -26.25 -9.67
CA GLN A 94 4.80 -26.94 -10.87
C GLN A 94 4.77 -28.44 -10.53
N ALA A 95 3.78 -29.15 -11.05
CA ALA A 95 3.78 -30.60 -11.11
C ALA A 95 4.81 -30.98 -12.18
N GLY A 96 5.99 -31.39 -11.74
CA GLY A 96 7.08 -31.65 -12.68
C GLY A 96 8.31 -32.32 -12.11
N GLU A 97 8.20 -33.15 -11.07
CA GLU A 97 9.20 -34.17 -10.79
C GLU A 97 8.50 -35.52 -10.64
N SER A 98 8.33 -36.19 -11.77
CA SER A 98 8.15 -37.63 -11.83
C SER A 98 9.37 -38.17 -12.55
N GLN A 99 10.42 -38.48 -11.80
CA GLN A 99 11.47 -39.40 -12.25
C GLN A 99 10.98 -40.83 -12.10
N PRO A 100 11.32 -41.69 -13.06
CA PRO A 100 12.07 -42.91 -12.75
C PRO A 100 13.56 -42.73 -13.05
#